data_AF-A0A3D3Q695-F1
#
_entry.id   AF-A0A3D3Q695-F1
#
_cell.length_a   1.000
_cell.length_b   1.000
_cell.length_c   1.000
_cell.angle_alpha   90.00
_cell.angle_beta   90.00
_cell.angle_gamma   90.00
#
_symmetry.space_group_name_H-M   'P 1'
#
loop_
_entity.id
_entity.type
_entity.pdbx_description
1 polymer ?
#
loop_
_entity_poly.entity_id
_entity_poly.type
_entity_poly.pdbx_seq_one_letter_code
_entity_poly.pdbx_strand_id
1 'polypeptide(L)' 'RMGSGKGNPEAWVAVVKPGRVMFELAGVPEAVAREAILRAAHKLPIKAKFVTRAGVAAE' A
#
# COMPACT_ATOMS: atom_id res chain seq x y z
N ARG A 1 -23.66 30.25 8.93
CA ARG A 1 -23.03 30.56 10.24
C ARG A 1 -22.27 29.31 10.67
N MET A 2 -21.06 29.41 11.22
CA MET A 2 -20.33 28.23 11.70
C MET A 2 -21.10 27.60 12.86
N GLY A 3 -21.79 26.49 12.60
CA GLY A 3 -22.66 25.82 13.57
C GLY A 3 -23.71 24.99 12.86
N SER A 4 -23.33 23.77 12.46
CA SER A 4 -24.19 22.83 11.74
C SER A 4 -23.72 21.39 11.93
N GLY A 5 -23.65 20.92 13.18
CA GLY A 5 -23.42 19.51 13.52
C GLY A 5 -22.15 18.87 12.92
N LYS A 6 -22.02 17.55 13.07
CA LYS A 6 -21.09 16.77 12.25
C LYS A 6 -21.76 16.53 10.89
N GLY A 7 -21.05 16.77 9.80
CA GLY A 7 -21.55 16.50 8.44
C GLY A 7 -21.75 15.01 8.17
N ASN A 8 -22.31 14.70 7.01
CA ASN A 8 -22.46 13.32 6.56
C ASN A 8 -21.08 12.70 6.27
N PRO A 9 -20.90 11.38 6.44
CA PRO A 9 -19.68 10.70 5.99
C PRO A 9 -19.50 10.83 4.47
N GLU A 10 -18.31 11.25 4.02
CA GLU A 10 -18.00 11.45 2.59
C GLU A 10 -17.01 10.42 2.04
N ALA A 11 -16.16 9.85 2.90
CA ALA A 11 -15.11 8.92 2.48
C ALA A 11 -14.75 7.94 3.60
N TRP A 12 -14.09 6.86 3.20
CA TRP A 12 -13.49 5.87 4.09
C TRP A 12 -11.98 5.93 4.00
N VAL A 13 -11.31 5.73 5.12
CA VAL A 13 -9.86 5.77 5.21
C VAL A 13 -9.34 4.55 5.95
N ALA A 14 -8.14 4.09 5.57
CA ALA A 14 -7.41 3.05 6.26
C ALA A 14 -6.10 3.61 6.79
N VAL A 15 -5.85 3.45 8.09
CA VAL A 15 -4.59 3.89 8.71
C VAL A 15 -3.50 2.87 8.43
N VAL A 16 -2.51 3.25 7.65
CA VAL A 16 -1.33 2.43 7.35
C VAL A 16 -0.16 2.89 8.22
N LYS A 17 0.36 1.99 9.06
CA LYS A 17 1.57 2.21 9.87
C LYS A 17 2.80 1.61 9.17
N PRO A 18 4.02 2.15 9.42
CA PRO A 18 5.25 1.57 8.88
C PRO A 18 5.38 0.07 9.19
N GLY A 19 5.92 -0.69 8.24
CA GLY A 19 6.08 -2.14 8.35
C GLY A 19 4.83 -2.96 7.99
N ARG A 20 3.70 -2.32 7.67
CA ARG A 20 2.49 -3.02 7.21
C ARG A 20 2.64 -3.51 5.76
N VAL A 21 2.45 -4.81 5.54
CA VAL A 21 2.22 -5.36 4.19
C VAL A 21 0.81 -5.00 3.74
N MET A 22 0.67 -4.35 2.58
CA MET A 22 -0.61 -3.88 2.04
C MET A 22 -1.18 -4.79 0.94
N PHE A 23 -0.30 -5.41 0.15
CA PHE A 23 -0.67 -6.25 -0.99
C PHE A 23 0.26 -7.45 -1.08
N GLU A 24 -0.24 -8.55 -1.61
CA GLU A 24 0.49 -9.78 -1.89
C GLU A 24 0.20 -10.24 -3.32
N LEU A 25 1.18 -10.83 -3.98
CA LEU A 25 1.06 -11.32 -5.35
C LEU A 25 1.78 -12.66 -5.49
N ALA A 26 1.14 -13.63 -6.15
CA ALA A 26 1.67 -14.96 -6.41
C ALA A 26 1.24 -15.44 -7.80
N GLY A 27 1.88 -16.51 -8.30
CA GLY A 27 1.52 -17.14 -9.58
C GLY A 27 2.08 -16.44 -10.83
N VAL A 28 3.04 -15.52 -10.67
CA VAL A 28 3.75 -14.87 -11.77
C VAL A 28 5.26 -14.86 -11.51
N PRO A 29 6.11 -14.76 -12.56
CA PRO A 29 7.55 -14.56 -12.39
C PRO A 29 7.87 -13.30 -11.58
N GLU A 30 8.97 -13.32 -10.81
CA GLU A 30 9.34 -12.20 -9.92
C GLU A 30 9.50 -10.88 -10.66
N ALA A 31 10.09 -10.88 -11.87
CA ALA A 31 10.26 -9.67 -12.67
C ALA A 31 8.91 -8.97 -12.95
N VAL A 32 7.88 -9.76 -13.25
CA VAL A 32 6.52 -9.25 -13.48
C VAL A 32 5.91 -8.74 -12.17
N ALA A 33 6.09 -9.47 -11.07
CA ALA A 33 5.60 -9.04 -9.77
C ALA A 33 6.23 -7.72 -9.30
N ARG A 34 7.54 -7.59 -9.47
CA ARG A 34 8.31 -6.39 -9.11
C ARG A 34 7.83 -5.16 -9.86
N GLU A 35 7.68 -5.26 -11.18
CA GLU A 35 7.18 -4.17 -12.02
C GLU A 35 5.74 -3.78 -11.66
N ALA A 36 4.86 -4.77 -11.44
CA ALA A 36 3.47 -4.52 -11.07
C ALA A 36 3.35 -3.79 -9.72
N ILE A 37 4.06 -4.27 -8.70
CA ILE A 37 4.05 -3.67 -7.36
C ILE A 37 4.71 -2.28 -7.36
N LEU A 38 5.77 -2.08 -8.14
CA LEU A 38 6.40 -0.77 -8.29
C LEU A 38 5.42 0.25 -8.87
N ARG A 39 4.66 -0.12 -9.92
CA ARG A 39 3.61 0.74 -10.49
C ARG A 39 2.51 1.05 -9.48
N ALA A 40 2.11 0.07 -8.66
CA ALA A 40 1.13 0.28 -7.61
C ALA A 40 1.66 1.25 -6.53
N ALA A 41 2.93 1.14 -6.13
CA ALA A 41 3.57 2.03 -5.17
C ALA A 41 3.54 3.50 -5.63
N HIS A 42 3.70 3.77 -6.92
CA HIS A 42 3.59 5.13 -7.48
C HIS A 42 2.19 5.75 -7.36
N LYS A 43 1.16 4.97 -7.02
CA LYS A 43 -0.22 5.44 -6.79
C LYS A 43 -0.51 5.71 -5.32
N LEU A 44 0.42 5.38 -4.43
CA LEU A 44 0.23 5.55 -2.99
C LEU A 44 0.92 6.83 -2.51
N PRO A 45 0.33 7.53 -1.52
CA PRO A 45 0.89 8.76 -0.95
C PRO A 45 2.00 8.49 0.08
N ILE A 46 2.62 7.30 0.05
CA ILE A 46 3.62 6.85 1.04
C ILE A 46 4.78 6.14 0.37
N LYS A 47 5.95 6.15 1.01
CA LYS A 47 7.09 5.31 0.59
C LYS A 47 6.75 3.84 0.84
N ALA A 48 7.02 2.99 -0.15
CA ALA A 48 6.79 1.55 -0.08
C ALA A 48 8.05 0.78 -0.49
N LYS A 49 8.16 -0.48 -0.03
CA LYS A 49 9.24 -1.40 -0.37
C LYS A 49 8.64 -2.72 -0.86
N PHE A 50 9.23 -3.30 -1.90
CA PHE A 50 8.92 -4.66 -2.34
C PHE A 50 9.61 -5.68 -1.41
N VAL A 51 8.87 -6.68 -0.95
CA VAL A 51 9.34 -7.73 -0.03
C VAL A 51 8.91 -9.11 -0.53
N THR A 52 9.72 -10.14 -0.25
CA THR A 52 9.45 -11.54 -0.62
C THR A 52 9.28 -12.41 0.63
N ARG A 53 8.63 -13.57 0.48
CA ARG A 53 8.27 -14.47 1.61
C ARG A 53 9.48 -15.20 2.21
N ALA A 54 10.61 -15.24 1.53
CA ALA A 54 11.87 -15.70 2.10
C ALA A 54 12.44 -14.56 2.95
N GLY A 55 12.38 -14.71 4.28
CA GLY A 55 12.79 -13.67 5.23
C GLY A 55 14.16 -13.08 4.87
N VAL A 56 14.18 -11.77 4.62
CA VAL A 56 15.37 -10.90 4.56
C VAL A 56 16.63 -11.54 3.94
N ALA A 57 16.83 -11.40 2.63
CA ALA A 57 18.08 -10.92 2.01
C ALA A 57 18.03 -10.99 0.47
N ALA A 58 18.26 -9.84 -0.16
CA ALA A 58 19.19 -9.71 -1.28
C ALA A 58 19.81 -8.32 -1.09
N GLU A 59 20.69 -8.25 -0.09
CA GLU A 59 21.84 -7.36 -0.09
C GLU A 59 23.07 -8.27 -0.30
#